data_AF-A0A9P5NPK0-F1
#
_entry.id   AF-A0A9P5NPK0-F1
#
_cell.length_a   1.000
_cell.length_b   1.000
_cell.length_c   1.000
_cell.angle_alpha   90.00
_cell.angle_beta   90.00
_cell.angle_gamma   90.00
#
_symmetry.space_group_name_H-M   'P 1'
#
loop_
_entity.id
_entity.type
_entity.pdbx_description
1 polymer ?
#
loop_
_entity_poly.entity_id
_entity_poly.type
_entity_poly.pdbx_seq_one_letter_code
_entity_poly.pdbx_strand_id
1 'polypeptide(L)'
;MADKGGAYGSKAADTDFRKKWDKEVYAERAKRKDQEERERMQENEERMKQGKRPRKGQKDDIPKPTELMKQREAPLELDKNLGKTMVVQNLSGRGPGQPGFYCETCSKTYKDSVGYLDHINSRAHLRQLGQTTKVERSTLAQVQARIALLREKTKEAASAKAYDFDRRLAEVREKERALREQKKAERRAEKEKARLEMIITVEESSSEMTALMGFGGFGSTKK
;
A
#
# COMPACT_ATOMS: atom_id res chain seq x y z
N MET A 1 7.79 -58.91 23.20
CA MET A 1 8.37 -57.58 23.50
C MET A 1 9.77 -57.83 24.01
N ALA A 2 10.78 -57.70 23.14
CA ALA A 2 12.18 -57.86 23.53
C ALA A 2 12.82 -56.47 23.57
N ASP A 3 13.23 -56.06 24.75
CA ASP A 3 13.91 -54.78 25.01
C ASP A 3 15.28 -54.81 24.32
N LYS A 4 15.43 -54.09 23.21
CA LYS A 4 16.74 -53.82 22.60
C LYS A 4 17.37 -52.60 23.28
N GLY A 5 17.88 -52.80 24.49
CA GLY A 5 18.77 -51.86 25.17
C GLY A 5 20.21 -52.06 24.69
N GLY A 6 20.88 -50.99 24.27
CA GLY A 6 22.31 -51.01 23.94
C GLY A 6 23.19 -51.25 25.17
N ALA A 7 24.41 -51.77 24.94
CA ALA A 7 25.30 -52.33 25.96
C ALA A 7 25.77 -51.38 27.08
N TYR A 8 25.55 -50.07 26.94
CA TYR A 8 25.71 -49.10 28.03
C TYR A 8 24.39 -48.36 28.14
N GLY A 9 23.69 -48.51 29.28
CA GLY A 9 22.31 -48.06 29.52
C GLY A 9 22.03 -46.55 29.41
N SER A 10 22.87 -45.77 28.73
CA SER A 10 22.55 -44.42 28.30
C SER A 10 21.63 -44.45 27.08
N LYS A 11 20.32 -44.21 27.29
CA LYS A 11 19.45 -43.81 26.18
C LYS A 11 20.04 -42.55 25.56
N ALA A 12 20.41 -42.61 24.28
CA ALA A 12 20.91 -41.45 23.56
C ALA A 12 19.84 -40.34 23.57
N ALA A 13 20.03 -39.34 24.43
CA ALA A 13 19.21 -38.13 24.50
C ALA A 13 19.38 -37.22 23.26
N ASP A 14 20.23 -37.63 22.31
CA ASP A 14 20.62 -36.88 21.11
C ASP A 14 19.66 -37.06 19.91
N THR A 15 18.37 -37.27 20.19
CA THR A 15 17.32 -37.28 19.14
C THR A 15 16.10 -36.44 19.49
N ASP A 16 16.19 -35.62 20.55
CA ASP A 16 15.11 -34.74 21.01
C ASP A 16 14.81 -33.55 20.09
N PHE A 17 15.64 -33.34 19.04
CA PHE A 17 15.33 -32.40 17.95
C PHE A 17 14.23 -32.91 17.00
N ARG A 18 13.83 -34.18 17.10
CA ARG A 18 12.76 -34.76 16.26
C ARG A 18 11.42 -34.52 16.92
N LYS A 19 10.48 -33.94 16.17
CA LYS A 19 9.08 -33.76 16.59
C LYS A 19 8.49 -35.11 16.99
N LYS A 20 8.34 -35.34 18.30
CA LYS A 20 7.67 -36.51 18.86
C LYS A 20 6.17 -36.34 18.58
N TRP A 21 5.57 -37.30 17.87
CA TRP A 21 4.14 -37.30 17.60
C TRP A 21 3.44 -37.96 18.79
N ASP A 22 2.58 -37.20 19.47
CA ASP A 22 1.80 -37.72 20.60
C ASP A 22 0.73 -38.68 20.10
N LYS A 23 1.03 -39.99 20.12
CA LYS A 23 0.18 -41.05 19.55
C LYS A 23 -1.26 -41.02 20.07
N GLU A 24 -1.44 -40.62 21.33
CA GLU A 24 -2.75 -40.50 21.98
C GLU A 24 -3.59 -39.39 21.36
N VAL A 25 -3.03 -38.19 21.19
CA VAL A 25 -3.71 -37.06 20.53
C VAL A 25 -4.09 -37.39 19.08
N TYR A 26 -3.22 -38.11 18.37
CA TYR A 26 -3.52 -38.56 17.00
C TYR A 26 -4.58 -39.67 16.98
N ALA A 27 -4.58 -40.58 17.95
CA ALA A 27 -5.59 -41.63 18.08
C ALA A 27 -6.97 -41.04 18.43
N GLU A 28 -7.02 -40.06 19.35
CA GLU A 28 -8.24 -39.32 19.66
C GLU A 28 -8.75 -38.53 18.46
N ARG A 29 -7.85 -37.83 17.74
CA ARG A 29 -8.20 -37.12 16.51
C ARG A 29 -8.72 -38.07 15.43
N ALA A 30 -8.18 -39.28 15.31
CA ALA A 30 -8.67 -40.29 14.39
C ALA A 30 -10.07 -40.79 14.79
N LYS A 31 -10.27 -41.14 16.06
CA LYS A 31 -11.59 -41.54 16.59
C LYS A 31 -12.65 -40.45 16.38
N ARG A 32 -12.29 -39.19 16.60
CA ARG A 32 -13.20 -38.05 16.37
C ARG A 32 -13.59 -37.94 14.89
N LYS A 33 -12.64 -38.12 13.96
CA LYS A 33 -12.91 -38.14 12.52
C LYS A 33 -13.82 -39.30 12.13
N ASP A 34 -13.60 -40.49 12.68
CA ASP A 34 -14.43 -41.67 12.40
C ASP A 34 -15.87 -41.48 12.92
N GLN A 35 -16.05 -40.86 14.09
CA GLN A 35 -17.36 -40.51 14.63
C GLN A 35 -18.07 -39.48 13.74
N GLU A 36 -17.38 -38.39 13.38
CA GLU A 36 -17.90 -37.37 12.46
C GLU A 36 -18.29 -37.97 11.10
N GLU A 37 -17.54 -38.95 10.59
CA GLU A 37 -17.86 -39.62 9.32
C GLU A 37 -19.08 -40.55 9.44
N ARG A 38 -19.19 -41.31 10.54
CA ARG A 38 -20.37 -42.16 10.81
C ARG A 38 -21.64 -41.34 10.94
N GLU A 39 -21.60 -40.23 11.68
CA GLU A 39 -22.72 -39.31 11.81
C GLU A 39 -23.14 -38.72 10.45
N ARG A 40 -22.16 -38.36 9.59
CA ARG A 40 -22.46 -37.91 8.21
C ARG A 40 -23.12 -38.99 7.36
N MET A 41 -22.69 -40.24 7.49
CA MET A 41 -23.28 -41.36 6.77
C MET A 41 -24.73 -41.59 7.22
N GLN A 42 -24.99 -41.57 8.52
CA GLN A 42 -26.34 -41.66 9.08
C GLN A 42 -27.24 -40.51 8.61
N GLU A 43 -26.78 -39.25 8.65
CA GLU A 43 -27.56 -38.10 8.16
C GLU A 43 -27.86 -38.21 6.65
N ASN A 44 -26.93 -38.76 5.87
CA ASN A 44 -27.12 -38.96 4.44
C ASN A 44 -28.09 -40.11 4.15
N GLU A 45 -28.05 -41.20 4.91
CA GLU A 45 -29.02 -42.30 4.83
C GLU A 45 -30.43 -41.83 5.21
N GLU A 46 -30.57 -41.04 6.27
CA GLU A 46 -31.85 -40.43 6.66
C GLU A 46 -32.40 -39.50 5.57
N ARG A 47 -31.54 -38.72 4.92
CA ARG A 47 -31.95 -37.89 3.78
C ARG A 47 -32.36 -38.69 2.56
N MET A 48 -31.66 -39.77 2.27
CA MET A 48 -32.02 -40.69 1.20
C MET A 48 -33.37 -41.35 1.50
N LYS A 49 -33.63 -41.72 2.75
CA LYS A 49 -34.93 -42.23 3.21
C LYS A 49 -36.05 -41.18 3.07
N GLN A 50 -35.72 -39.90 3.22
CA GLN A 50 -36.62 -38.76 2.95
C GLN A 50 -36.68 -38.37 1.45
N GLY A 51 -36.02 -39.10 0.54
CA GLY A 51 -36.00 -38.81 -0.90
C GLY A 51 -35.15 -37.59 -1.31
N LYS A 52 -34.36 -37.03 -0.40
CA LYS A 52 -33.46 -35.89 -0.66
C LYS A 52 -32.07 -36.36 -1.03
N ARG A 53 -31.37 -35.63 -1.89
CA ARG A 53 -30.00 -35.97 -2.32
C ARG A 53 -29.03 -35.91 -1.12
N PRO A 54 -28.04 -36.83 -1.03
CA PRO A 54 -27.02 -36.80 0.01
C PRO A 54 -26.19 -35.53 -0.07
N ARG A 55 -25.76 -35.00 1.07
CA ARG A 55 -24.85 -33.85 1.11
C ARG A 55 -23.42 -34.35 1.05
N LYS A 56 -22.68 -33.86 0.05
CA LYS A 56 -21.28 -34.25 -0.21
C LYS A 56 -20.25 -33.46 0.60
N GLY A 57 -20.65 -32.69 1.61
CA GLY A 57 -19.72 -31.82 2.35
C GLY A 57 -20.14 -31.54 3.80
N GLN A 58 -19.15 -31.18 4.62
CA GLN A 58 -19.30 -30.84 6.03
C GLN A 58 -20.29 -29.67 6.19
N LYS A 59 -21.06 -29.68 7.27
CA LYS A 59 -21.84 -28.52 7.71
C LYS A 59 -20.84 -27.54 8.30
N ASP A 60 -20.39 -26.59 7.50
CA ASP A 60 -19.83 -25.38 8.07
C ASP A 60 -21.02 -24.60 8.65
N ASP A 61 -21.13 -24.53 9.97
CA ASP A 61 -22.12 -23.73 10.70
C ASP A 61 -21.80 -22.24 10.56
N ILE A 62 -21.78 -21.79 9.32
CA ILE A 62 -21.64 -20.38 9.01
C ILE A 62 -23.00 -19.74 9.31
N PRO A 63 -23.05 -18.68 10.12
CA PRO A 63 -24.30 -18.00 10.44
C PRO A 63 -25.06 -17.66 9.15
N LYS A 64 -26.38 -17.81 9.21
CA LYS A 64 -27.24 -17.46 8.07
C LYS A 64 -26.94 -16.01 7.69
N PRO A 65 -26.68 -15.72 6.40
CA PRO A 65 -26.33 -14.38 5.98
C PRO A 65 -27.51 -13.45 6.26
N THR A 66 -27.35 -12.58 7.26
CA THR A 66 -28.38 -11.66 7.75
C THR A 66 -28.33 -10.32 7.01
N GLU A 67 -27.21 -9.97 6.40
CA GLU A 67 -27.03 -8.68 5.76
C GLU A 67 -27.20 -8.74 4.23
N LEU A 68 -27.77 -7.68 3.65
CA LEU A 68 -27.81 -7.48 2.21
C LEU A 68 -26.43 -7.02 1.70
N MET A 69 -26.18 -7.20 0.40
CA MET A 69 -24.88 -6.89 -0.18
C MET A 69 -24.60 -5.38 -0.06
N LYS A 70 -23.60 -5.02 0.75
CA LYS A 70 -23.15 -3.62 0.92
C LYS A 70 -22.11 -3.25 -0.14
N GLN A 71 -22.08 -1.98 -0.52
CA GLN A 71 -20.99 -1.44 -1.34
C GLN A 71 -19.70 -1.47 -0.52
N ARG A 72 -18.57 -1.84 -1.15
CA ARG A 72 -17.26 -1.80 -0.50
C ARG A 72 -16.82 -0.35 -0.25
N GLU A 73 -16.40 -0.06 0.97
CA GLU A 73 -15.94 1.27 1.39
C GLU A 73 -14.43 1.47 1.15
N ALA A 74 -13.64 0.41 1.28
CA ALA A 74 -12.19 0.45 1.04
C ALA A 74 -11.86 -0.01 -0.40
N PRO A 75 -10.91 0.66 -1.09
CA PRO A 75 -10.39 0.18 -2.36
C PRO A 75 -9.70 -1.17 -2.15
N LEU A 76 -9.92 -2.09 -3.09
CA LEU A 76 -9.20 -3.35 -3.13
C LEU A 76 -7.82 -3.00 -3.66
N GLU A 77 -6.83 -2.90 -2.78
CA GLU A 77 -5.48 -2.40 -3.08
C GLU A 77 -4.69 -3.39 -3.97
N LEU A 78 -5.17 -3.60 -5.19
CA LEU A 78 -4.64 -4.56 -6.17
C LEU A 78 -3.25 -4.16 -6.67
N ASP A 79 -2.90 -2.88 -6.54
CA ASP A 79 -1.65 -2.32 -7.08
C ASP A 79 -0.45 -2.49 -6.15
N LYS A 80 -0.66 -2.94 -4.90
CA LYS A 80 0.39 -3.06 -3.86
C LYS A 80 1.63 -3.83 -4.29
N ASN A 81 1.42 -4.83 -5.14
CA ASN A 81 2.43 -5.80 -5.55
C ASN A 81 2.93 -5.56 -6.98
N LEU A 82 2.54 -4.45 -7.63
CA LEU A 82 3.07 -4.11 -8.94
C LEU A 82 4.55 -3.77 -8.84
N GLY A 83 5.38 -4.49 -9.60
CA GLY A 83 6.83 -4.26 -9.67
C GLY A 83 7.64 -4.71 -8.45
N LYS A 84 7.03 -5.36 -7.46
CA LYS A 84 7.72 -5.86 -6.26
C LYS A 84 7.97 -7.36 -6.36
N THR A 85 9.20 -7.79 -6.11
CA THR A 85 9.56 -9.20 -5.95
C THR A 85 9.33 -9.62 -4.49
N MET A 86 8.43 -10.58 -4.27
CA MET A 86 8.17 -11.12 -2.94
C MET A 86 8.84 -12.48 -2.75
N VAL A 87 9.53 -12.67 -1.63
CA VAL A 87 10.11 -13.96 -1.24
C VAL A 87 9.00 -14.87 -0.72
N VAL A 88 8.86 -16.04 -1.35
CA VAL A 88 7.83 -17.03 -0.98
C VAL A 88 8.23 -17.73 0.32
N GLN A 89 7.56 -17.41 1.42
CA GLN A 89 7.86 -18.01 2.73
C GLN A 89 7.26 -19.42 2.92
N ASN A 90 6.19 -19.75 2.19
CA ASN A 90 5.44 -20.99 2.39
C ASN A 90 5.49 -21.90 1.16
N LEU A 91 6.17 -23.06 1.21
CA LEU A 91 6.20 -24.01 0.08
C LEU A 91 4.85 -24.69 -0.20
N SER A 92 3.88 -24.62 0.71
CA SER A 92 2.60 -25.32 0.61
C SER A 92 1.62 -24.72 -0.43
N GLY A 93 2.00 -23.64 -1.13
CA GLY A 93 1.19 -23.05 -2.22
C GLY A 93 -0.14 -22.42 -1.79
N ARG A 94 -0.46 -22.38 -0.50
CA ARG A 94 -1.67 -21.80 0.10
C ARG A 94 -1.30 -21.09 1.40
N GLY A 95 -1.82 -19.88 1.59
CA GLY A 95 -1.64 -19.10 2.82
C GLY A 95 -0.91 -17.77 2.63
N PRO A 96 -0.78 -16.98 3.71
CA PRO A 96 -0.13 -15.67 3.66
C PRO A 96 1.34 -15.80 3.25
N GLY A 97 1.84 -14.90 2.40
CA GLY A 97 3.23 -14.89 1.93
C GLY A 97 3.49 -15.65 0.62
N GLN A 98 2.44 -16.11 -0.08
CA GLN A 98 2.52 -16.50 -1.49
C GLN A 98 2.32 -15.28 -2.40
N PRO A 99 2.96 -15.24 -3.59
CA PRO A 99 2.77 -14.15 -4.53
C PRO A 99 1.36 -14.23 -5.12
N GLY A 100 0.59 -13.16 -4.94
CA GLY A 100 -0.79 -13.06 -5.38
C GLY A 100 -1.66 -12.26 -4.41
N PHE A 101 -2.97 -12.26 -4.67
CA PHE A 101 -3.99 -11.67 -3.81
C PHE A 101 -4.44 -12.68 -2.76
N TYR A 102 -4.32 -12.33 -1.49
CA TYR A 102 -4.72 -13.17 -0.38
C TYR A 102 -6.07 -12.72 0.18
N CYS A 103 -6.99 -13.67 0.32
CA CYS A 103 -8.26 -13.48 1.01
C CYS A 103 -8.15 -14.00 2.45
N GLU A 104 -8.27 -13.10 3.43
CA GLU A 104 -8.15 -13.45 4.86
C GLU A 104 -9.30 -14.34 5.34
N THR A 105 -10.53 -14.06 4.91
CA THR A 105 -11.72 -14.80 5.37
C THR A 105 -11.75 -16.23 4.85
N CYS A 106 -11.30 -16.45 3.61
CA CYS A 106 -11.28 -17.77 2.99
C CYS A 106 -9.94 -18.49 3.11
N SER A 107 -8.88 -17.82 3.60
CA SER A 107 -7.49 -18.31 3.62
C SER A 107 -6.98 -18.81 2.26
N LYS A 108 -7.45 -18.20 1.16
CA LYS A 108 -7.13 -18.58 -0.21
C LYS A 108 -6.31 -17.51 -0.91
N THR A 109 -5.33 -17.95 -1.69
CA THR A 109 -4.47 -17.11 -2.52
C THR A 109 -4.86 -17.25 -3.99
N TYR A 110 -5.03 -16.12 -4.67
CA TYR A 110 -5.33 -16.04 -6.09
C TYR A 110 -4.18 -15.35 -6.82
N LYS A 111 -3.75 -15.90 -7.95
CA LYS A 111 -2.65 -15.35 -8.75
C LYS A 111 -3.09 -14.17 -9.62
N ASP A 112 -4.35 -14.21 -10.07
CA ASP A 112 -4.93 -13.21 -10.97
C ASP A 112 -5.90 -12.30 -10.23
N SER A 113 -5.99 -11.04 -10.68
CA SER A 113 -6.92 -10.04 -10.14
C SER A 113 -8.38 -10.41 -10.44
N VAL A 114 -8.66 -10.91 -11.64
CA VAL A 114 -10.00 -11.37 -12.03
C VAL A 114 -10.47 -12.52 -11.13
N GLY A 115 -9.61 -13.53 -10.93
CA GLY A 115 -9.92 -14.66 -10.05
C GLY A 115 -10.14 -14.23 -8.60
N TYR A 116 -9.40 -13.24 -8.11
CA TYR A 116 -9.62 -12.67 -6.78
C TYR A 116 -10.95 -11.90 -6.68
N LEU A 117 -11.31 -11.13 -7.71
CA LEU A 117 -12.59 -10.41 -7.76
C LEU A 117 -13.79 -11.37 -7.79
N ASP A 118 -13.71 -12.41 -8.62
CA ASP A 118 -14.73 -13.46 -8.71
C ASP A 118 -14.86 -14.21 -7.39
N HIS A 119 -13.74 -14.43 -6.69
CA HIS A 119 -13.74 -15.04 -5.38
C HIS A 119 -14.48 -14.19 -4.34
N ILE A 120 -14.17 -12.90 -4.25
CA ILE A 120 -14.83 -12.02 -3.26
C ILE A 120 -16.33 -11.89 -3.57
N ASN A 121 -16.70 -11.89 -4.85
CA ASN A 121 -18.11 -11.85 -5.28
C ASN A 121 -18.80 -13.23 -5.21
N SER A 122 -18.06 -14.30 -4.90
CA SER A 122 -18.62 -15.64 -4.84
C SER A 122 -19.56 -15.80 -3.63
N ARG A 123 -20.64 -16.58 -3.82
CA ARG A 123 -21.59 -16.92 -2.75
C ARG A 123 -20.93 -17.57 -1.53
N ALA A 124 -19.81 -18.27 -1.73
CA ALA A 124 -19.08 -18.93 -0.66
C ALA A 124 -18.38 -17.90 0.26
N HIS A 125 -17.70 -16.93 -0.35
CA HIS A 125 -17.04 -15.85 0.38
C HIS A 125 -18.06 -14.93 1.08
N LEU A 126 -19.11 -14.51 0.36
CA LEU A 126 -20.17 -13.68 0.94
C LEU A 126 -20.91 -14.38 2.08
N ARG A 127 -21.11 -15.71 1.99
CA ARG A 127 -21.68 -16.49 3.10
C ARG A 127 -20.80 -16.43 4.34
N GLN A 128 -19.48 -16.56 4.20
CA GLN A 128 -18.54 -16.43 5.33
C GLN A 128 -18.56 -15.03 5.95
N LEU A 129 -18.78 -13.99 5.14
CA LEU A 129 -19.00 -12.62 5.62
C LEU A 129 -20.39 -12.38 6.21
N GLY A 130 -21.33 -13.32 6.09
CA GLY A 130 -22.72 -13.13 6.52
C GLY A 130 -23.55 -12.23 5.60
N GLN A 131 -23.10 -12.01 4.36
CA GLN A 131 -23.80 -11.22 3.35
C GLN A 131 -24.49 -12.10 2.31
N THR A 132 -25.63 -11.64 1.81
CA THR A 132 -26.32 -12.25 0.66
C THR A 132 -25.85 -11.64 -0.65
N THR A 133 -26.10 -12.33 -1.78
CA THR A 133 -25.87 -11.77 -3.13
C THR A 133 -26.96 -10.81 -3.58
N LYS A 134 -27.93 -10.48 -2.73
CA LYS A 134 -29.05 -9.61 -3.07
C LYS A 134 -28.70 -8.19 -2.63
N VAL A 135 -28.81 -7.27 -3.57
CA VAL A 135 -28.65 -5.82 -3.33
C VAL A 135 -30.01 -5.22 -2.99
N GLU A 136 -30.04 -4.24 -2.11
CA GLU A 136 -31.23 -3.44 -1.83
C GLU A 136 -31.67 -2.65 -3.06
N ARG A 137 -32.99 -2.48 -3.24
CA ARG A 137 -33.52 -1.60 -4.29
C ARG A 137 -33.34 -0.15 -3.84
N SER A 138 -32.75 0.68 -4.70
CA SER A 138 -32.51 2.09 -4.42
C SER A 138 -33.81 2.89 -4.33
N THR A 139 -33.88 3.82 -3.37
CA THR A 139 -34.98 4.78 -3.26
C THR A 139 -34.74 6.04 -4.09
N LEU A 140 -35.78 6.81 -4.40
CA LEU A 140 -35.66 8.06 -5.16
C LEU A 140 -34.70 9.07 -4.51
N ALA A 141 -34.77 9.19 -3.17
CA ALA A 141 -33.89 10.08 -2.41
C ALA A 141 -32.41 9.68 -2.54
N GLN A 142 -32.10 8.37 -2.50
CA GLN A 142 -30.73 7.88 -2.70
C GLN A 142 -30.21 8.19 -4.11
N VAL A 143 -31.07 8.08 -5.12
CA VAL A 143 -30.70 8.42 -6.51
C VAL A 143 -30.41 9.91 -6.64
N GLN A 144 -31.26 10.78 -6.07
CA GLN A 144 -31.02 12.23 -6.10
C GLN A 144 -29.72 12.61 -5.39
N ALA A 145 -29.46 12.04 -4.20
CA ALA A 145 -28.20 12.25 -3.47
C ALA A 145 -27.00 11.77 -4.28
N ARG A 146 -27.09 10.61 -4.95
CA ARG A 146 -26.02 10.09 -5.80
C ARG A 146 -25.74 10.98 -7.01
N ILE A 147 -26.78 11.51 -7.65
CA ILE A 147 -26.65 12.45 -8.77
C ILE A 147 -26.00 13.76 -8.31
N ALA A 148 -26.37 14.28 -7.14
CA ALA A 148 -25.74 15.47 -6.56
C ALA A 148 -24.24 15.25 -6.32
N LEU A 149 -23.87 14.14 -5.66
CA LEU A 149 -22.46 13.77 -5.45
C LEU A 149 -21.68 13.60 -6.76
N LEU A 150 -22.29 13.01 -7.79
CA LEU A 150 -21.66 12.88 -9.09
C LEU A 150 -21.47 14.23 -9.78
N ARG A 151 -22.44 15.16 -9.66
CA ARG A 151 -22.32 16.52 -10.18
C ARG A 151 -21.23 17.31 -9.47
N GLU A 152 -21.07 17.16 -8.16
CA GLU A 152 -19.99 17.79 -7.41
C GLU A 152 -18.64 17.22 -7.84
N LYS A 153 -18.49 15.89 -7.89
CA LYS A 153 -17.25 15.26 -8.35
C LYS A 153 -16.87 15.63 -9.79
N THR A 154 -17.83 15.73 -10.70
CA THR A 154 -17.54 16.17 -12.08
C THR A 154 -17.22 17.65 -12.16
N LYS A 155 -17.86 18.50 -11.36
CA LYS A 155 -17.48 19.91 -11.22
C LYS A 155 -16.09 20.06 -10.63
N GLU A 156 -15.74 19.32 -9.59
CA GLU A 156 -14.41 19.29 -9.00
C GLU A 156 -13.39 18.81 -10.02
N ALA A 157 -13.63 17.71 -10.73
CA ALA A 157 -12.74 17.21 -11.77
C ALA A 157 -12.62 18.18 -12.97
N ALA A 158 -13.69 18.87 -13.35
CA ALA A 158 -13.67 19.90 -14.38
C ALA A 158 -12.88 21.13 -13.89
N SER A 159 -13.11 21.56 -12.65
CA SER A 159 -12.37 22.66 -12.03
C SER A 159 -10.89 22.29 -11.87
N ALA A 160 -10.53 21.08 -11.47
CA ALA A 160 -9.15 20.61 -11.33
C ALA A 160 -8.43 20.50 -12.69
N LYS A 161 -9.17 20.27 -13.78
CA LYS A 161 -8.64 20.37 -15.16
C LYS A 161 -8.57 21.82 -15.65
N ALA A 162 -9.46 22.69 -15.15
CA ALA A 162 -9.53 24.10 -15.51
C ALA A 162 -8.57 24.99 -14.69
N TYR A 163 -8.22 24.59 -13.46
CA TYR A 163 -7.10 25.10 -12.69
C TYR A 163 -5.81 24.53 -13.32
N ASP A 164 -4.98 25.23 -14.07
CA ASP A 164 -5.01 26.54 -14.71
C ASP A 164 -3.75 26.47 -15.58
N PHE A 165 -3.87 26.03 -16.83
CA PHE A 165 -2.71 26.05 -17.74
C PHE A 165 -2.18 27.49 -17.88
N ASP A 166 -3.10 28.46 -17.90
CA ASP A 166 -2.77 29.87 -17.99
C ASP A 166 -2.12 30.42 -16.72
N ARG A 167 -2.57 30.05 -15.50
CA ARG A 167 -1.84 30.45 -14.28
C ARG A 167 -0.49 29.75 -14.15
N ARG A 168 -0.35 28.48 -14.54
CA ARG A 168 0.97 27.82 -14.60
C ARG A 168 1.90 28.49 -15.60
N LEU A 169 1.41 28.87 -16.79
CA LEU A 169 2.17 29.61 -17.78
C LEU A 169 2.55 31.01 -17.28
N ALA A 170 1.65 31.70 -16.58
CA ALA A 170 1.93 33.00 -15.96
C ALA A 170 2.99 32.88 -14.86
N GLU A 171 2.88 31.89 -13.97
CA GLU A 171 3.89 31.63 -12.92
C GLU A 171 5.26 31.26 -13.49
N VAL A 172 5.31 30.48 -14.57
CA VAL A 172 6.57 30.15 -15.25
C VAL A 172 7.19 31.40 -15.89
N ARG A 173 6.38 32.25 -16.55
CA ARG A 173 6.85 33.53 -17.12
C ARG A 173 7.35 34.50 -16.04
N GLU A 174 6.65 34.62 -14.92
CA GLU A 174 7.05 35.48 -13.80
C GLU A 174 8.34 34.96 -13.15
N LYS A 175 8.50 33.63 -12.98
CA LYS A 175 9.76 33.03 -12.49
C LYS A 175 10.91 33.27 -13.47
N GLU A 176 10.68 33.18 -14.79
CA GLU A 176 11.70 33.48 -15.79
C GLU A 176 12.11 34.96 -15.77
N ARG A 177 11.14 35.87 -15.63
CA ARG A 177 11.40 37.32 -15.50
C ARG A 177 12.19 37.63 -14.24
N ALA A 178 11.78 37.09 -13.09
CA ALA A 178 12.50 37.26 -11.83
C ALA A 178 13.94 36.75 -11.90
N LEU A 179 14.17 35.56 -12.49
CA LEU A 179 15.53 35.04 -12.71
C LEU A 179 16.36 35.92 -13.65
N ARG A 180 15.74 36.50 -14.69
CA ARG A 180 16.41 37.40 -15.62
C ARG A 180 16.76 38.74 -14.96
N GLU A 181 15.92 39.23 -14.06
CA GLU A 181 16.16 40.44 -13.28
C GLU A 181 17.24 40.22 -12.23
N GLN A 182 17.22 39.09 -11.52
CA GLN A 182 18.29 38.69 -10.59
C GLN A 182 19.64 38.61 -11.31
N LYS A 183 19.72 37.94 -12.46
CA LYS A 183 20.95 37.89 -13.28
C LYS A 183 21.41 39.27 -13.76
N LYS A 184 20.48 40.19 -14.06
CA LYS A 184 20.84 41.57 -14.43
C LYS A 184 21.34 42.37 -13.23
N ALA A 185 20.74 42.19 -12.05
CA ALA A 185 21.16 42.83 -10.82
C ALA A 185 22.54 42.34 -10.38
N GLU A 186 22.78 41.03 -10.43
CA GLU A 186 24.10 40.43 -10.17
C GLU A 186 25.17 41.00 -11.11
N ARG A 187 24.91 41.04 -12.43
CA ARG A 187 25.83 41.65 -13.41
C ARG A 187 26.07 43.14 -13.18
N ARG A 188 25.10 43.88 -12.65
CA ARG A 188 25.27 45.30 -12.31
C ARG A 188 26.10 45.45 -11.03
N ALA A 189 25.82 44.65 -10.01
CA ALA A 189 26.59 44.63 -8.77
C ALA A 189 28.05 44.22 -9.01
N GLU A 190 28.31 43.24 -9.89
CA GLU A 190 29.67 42.87 -10.30
C GLU A 190 30.38 44.03 -11.02
N LYS A 191 29.69 44.74 -11.91
CA LYS A 191 30.25 45.91 -12.61
C LYS A 191 30.52 47.08 -11.66
N GLU A 192 29.66 47.30 -10.67
CA GLU A 192 29.87 48.34 -9.66
C GLU A 192 31.01 47.97 -8.70
N LYS A 193 31.12 46.70 -8.30
CA LYS A 193 32.27 46.19 -7.54
C LYS A 193 33.58 46.35 -8.33
N ALA A 194 33.60 45.97 -9.61
CA ALA A 194 34.77 46.14 -10.47
C ALA A 194 35.12 47.63 -10.68
N ARG A 195 34.12 48.52 -10.75
CA ARG A 195 34.36 49.98 -10.80
C ARG A 195 34.90 50.53 -9.50
N LEU A 196 34.38 50.09 -8.35
CA LEU A 196 34.87 50.48 -7.04
C LEU A 196 36.29 49.96 -6.81
N GLU A 197 36.60 48.73 -7.22
CA GLU A 197 37.97 48.19 -7.22
C GLU A 197 38.90 48.99 -8.15
N MET A 198 38.44 49.40 -9.33
CA MET A 198 39.20 50.31 -10.19
C MET A 198 39.40 51.69 -9.54
N ILE A 199 38.42 52.23 -8.83
CA ILE A 199 38.56 53.51 -8.13
C ILE A 199 39.52 53.38 -6.94
N ILE A 200 39.45 52.29 -6.17
CA ILE A 200 40.34 52.02 -5.03
C ILE A 200 41.78 51.82 -5.51
N THR A 201 42.00 51.07 -6.59
CA THR A 201 43.33 50.92 -7.21
C THR A 201 43.85 52.23 -7.82
N VAL A 202 42.98 53.10 -8.32
CA VAL A 202 43.33 54.46 -8.77
C VAL A 202 43.59 55.39 -7.58
N GLU A 203 42.92 55.24 -6.44
CA GLU A 203 43.21 55.98 -5.20
C GLU A 203 44.53 55.54 -4.57
N GLU A 204 44.83 54.24 -4.54
CA GLU A 204 46.13 53.73 -4.08
C GLU A 204 47.28 54.18 -5.00
N SER A 205 47.11 54.05 -6.33
CA SER A 205 48.14 54.51 -7.30
C SER A 205 48.23 56.03 -7.45
N SER A 206 47.15 56.78 -7.18
CA SER A 206 47.20 58.24 -7.13
C SER A 206 47.86 58.72 -5.84
N SER A 207 47.72 58.03 -4.70
CA SER A 207 48.47 58.39 -3.49
C SER A 207 50.00 58.25 -3.71
N GLU A 208 50.43 57.22 -4.44
CA GLU A 208 51.83 57.00 -4.77
C GLU A 208 52.33 57.96 -5.87
N MET A 209 51.55 58.23 -6.92
CA MET A 209 51.90 59.21 -7.96
C MET A 209 51.86 60.67 -7.46
N THR A 210 50.98 61.00 -6.51
CA THR A 210 50.90 62.36 -5.91
C THR A 210 52.10 62.61 -4.98
N ALA A 211 52.62 61.57 -4.32
CA ALA A 211 53.86 61.62 -3.58
C ALA A 211 55.10 61.70 -4.49
N LEU A 212 55.08 61.04 -5.66
CA LEU A 212 56.17 61.08 -6.64
C LEU A 212 56.21 62.40 -7.44
N MET A 213 55.07 63.05 -7.68
CA MET A 213 54.97 64.33 -8.41
C MET A 213 54.95 65.58 -7.51
N GLY A 214 55.20 65.44 -6.20
CA GLY A 214 55.50 66.59 -5.33
C GLY A 214 54.34 67.56 -5.06
N PHE A 215 53.08 67.14 -5.18
CA PHE A 215 51.91 67.98 -4.89
C PHE A 215 51.52 67.98 -3.40
N GLY A 216 52.54 67.98 -2.53
CA GLY A 216 52.39 68.07 -1.08
C GLY A 216 52.30 69.52 -0.61
N GLY A 217 51.07 70.05 -0.53
CA GLY A 217 50.73 71.15 0.37
C GLY A 217 50.86 72.58 -0.17
N PHE A 218 49.81 73.07 -0.84
CA PHE A 218 49.59 74.52 -0.97
C PHE A 218 48.89 75.02 0.29
N GLY A 219 49.66 75.59 1.20
CA GLY A 219 49.19 76.08 2.51
C GLY A 219 48.20 77.24 2.40
N SER A 220 47.07 77.11 3.08
CA SER A 220 46.16 78.22 3.35
C SER A 220 46.74 79.11 4.46
N THR A 221 47.40 80.23 4.10
CA THR A 221 47.66 81.33 5.05
C THR A 221 47.49 82.70 4.40
N LYS A 222 46.48 83.43 4.89
CA LYS A 222 46.26 84.90 4.92
C LYS A 222 47.07 85.80 3.96
N LYS A 223 46.38 86.42 2.99
CA LYS A 223 46.01 87.85 2.96
C LYS A 223 45.02 88.12 1.83
#